data_AF-A0A923RXL5-F1
#
_entry.id   AF-A0A923RXL5-F1
#
_cell.length_a   1.000
_cell.length_b   1.000
_cell.length_c   1.000
_cell.angle_alpha   90.00
_cell.angle_beta   90.00
_cell.angle_gamma   90.00
#
_symmetry.space_group_name_H-M   'P 1'
#
loop_
_entity.id
_entity.type
_entity.pdbx_description
1 polymer ?
#
loop_
_entity_poly.entity_id
_entity_poly.type
_entity_poly.pdbx_seq_one_letter_code
_entity_poly.pdbx_strand_id
1 'polypeptide(L)'
;MGFQEFAQELGIPRTTLTDYMKGTSHPRADSSEYLAEKLGISLSELVSGDGSPHNDGLPCIEPVLMEIPALHPRTIPIARDAVSLLQDAFRLSDDLYGLKENETEDESSDEVYRYFLHEMMVPSYHSPAYGILAKQRFGQG
;
A
#
# COMPACT_ATOMS: atom_id res chain seq x y z
N MET A 1 -8.96 15.35 22.48
CA MET A 1 -9.71 14.17 22.96
C MET A 1 -8.83 13.41 23.94
N GLY A 2 -9.36 13.04 25.11
CA GLY A 2 -8.62 12.24 26.08
C GLY A 2 -8.62 10.75 25.74
N PHE A 3 -7.59 10.01 26.15
CA PHE A 3 -7.45 8.56 25.87
C PHE A 3 -8.66 7.72 26.32
N GLN A 4 -9.31 8.13 27.42
CA GLN A 4 -10.50 7.47 27.94
C GLN A 4 -11.75 7.76 27.11
N GLU A 5 -11.89 8.97 26.60
CA GLU A 5 -13.00 9.37 25.71
C GLU A 5 -12.88 8.62 24.38
N PHE A 6 -11.66 8.47 23.86
CA PHE A 6 -11.38 7.72 22.63
C PHE A 6 -11.70 6.22 22.76
N ALA A 7 -11.30 5.58 23.86
CA ALA A 7 -11.68 4.19 24.12
C ALA A 7 -13.21 4.00 24.18
N GLN A 8 -13.91 4.97 24.79
CA GLN A 8 -15.37 4.94 24.90
C GLN A 8 -16.06 5.14 23.54
N GLU A 9 -15.54 6.02 22.68
CA GLU A 9 -16.04 6.23 21.32
C GLU A 9 -15.90 4.94 20.46
N LEU A 10 -14.76 4.27 20.58
CA LEU A 10 -14.50 2.98 19.94
C LEU A 10 -15.29 1.82 20.56
N GLY A 11 -15.94 2.02 21.72
CA GLY A 11 -16.70 0.99 22.40
C GLY A 11 -15.84 -0.14 22.97
N ILE A 12 -14.56 0.10 23.24
CA ILE A 12 -13.62 -0.88 23.80
C ILE A 12 -13.11 -0.47 25.19
N PRO A 13 -12.75 -1.42 26.06
CA PRO A 13 -12.12 -1.10 27.33
C PRO A 13 -10.79 -0.36 27.12
N ARG A 14 -10.50 0.61 27.99
CA ARG A 14 -9.23 1.36 28.00
C ARG A 14 -8.01 0.42 28.00
N THR A 15 -8.09 -0.68 28.75
CA THR A 15 -7.03 -1.68 28.84
C THR A 15 -6.76 -2.32 27.48
N THR A 16 -7.81 -2.70 26.76
CA THR A 16 -7.73 -3.28 25.41
C THR A 16 -7.10 -2.30 24.43
N LEU A 17 -7.52 -1.04 24.43
CA LEU A 17 -6.90 0.00 23.59
C LEU A 17 -5.40 0.18 23.94
N THR A 18 -5.06 0.12 25.23
CA THR A 18 -3.65 0.22 25.67
C THR A 18 -2.82 -0.96 25.16
N ASP A 19 -3.39 -2.17 25.18
CA ASP A 19 -2.71 -3.37 24.70
C ASP A 19 -2.51 -3.34 23.18
N TYR A 20 -3.48 -2.80 22.43
CA TYR A 20 -3.34 -2.57 20.99
C TYR A 20 -2.21 -1.59 20.69
N MET A 21 -2.17 -0.44 21.37
CA MET A 21 -1.11 0.56 21.16
C MET A 21 0.29 0.07 21.54
N LYS A 22 0.39 -0.90 22.45
CA LYS A 22 1.66 -1.52 22.85
C LYS A 22 2.03 -2.73 22.00
N GLY A 23 1.16 -3.17 21.08
CA GLY A 23 1.34 -4.40 20.30
C GLY A 23 1.32 -5.68 21.13
N THR A 24 0.80 -5.64 22.37
CA THR A 24 0.70 -6.84 23.23
C THR A 24 -0.51 -7.69 22.90
N SER A 25 -1.51 -7.11 22.21
CA SER A 25 -2.63 -7.84 21.63
C SER A 25 -3.07 -7.19 20.31
N HIS A 26 -3.82 -7.93 19.51
CA HIS A 26 -4.31 -7.46 18.20
C HIS A 26 -5.83 -7.67 18.12
N PRO A 27 -6.58 -6.76 17.48
CA PRO A 27 -7.99 -6.97 17.22
C PRO A 27 -8.20 -8.19 16.33
N ARG A 28 -9.27 -8.93 16.59
CA ARG A 28 -9.73 -10.01 15.72
C ARG A 28 -10.38 -9.42 14.47
N ALA A 29 -10.52 -10.21 13.40
CA ALA A 29 -11.06 -9.73 12.13
C ALA A 29 -12.42 -9.01 12.27
N ASP A 30 -13.35 -9.58 13.04
CA ASP A 30 -14.65 -8.99 13.37
C ASP A 30 -14.52 -7.65 14.14
N SER A 31 -13.57 -7.58 15.05
CA SER A 31 -13.28 -6.36 15.82
C SER A 31 -12.60 -5.30 14.95
N SER A 32 -11.72 -5.70 14.03
CA SER A 32 -11.04 -4.80 13.10
C SER A 32 -12.03 -4.14 12.13
N GLU A 33 -12.99 -4.92 11.59
CA GLU A 33 -14.07 -4.38 10.76
C GLU A 33 -14.91 -3.36 11.53
N TYR A 34 -15.31 -3.69 12.75
CA TYR A 34 -16.07 -2.78 13.62
C TYR A 34 -15.30 -1.50 13.95
N LEU A 35 -13.99 -1.60 14.23
CA LEU A 35 -13.14 -0.44 14.49
C LEU A 35 -13.02 0.45 13.25
N ALA A 36 -12.85 -0.13 12.06
CA ALA A 36 -12.77 0.62 10.80
C ALA A 36 -14.06 1.39 10.53
N GLU A 37 -15.23 0.73 10.70
CA GLU A 37 -16.54 1.38 10.57
C GLU A 37 -16.70 2.53 11.57
N LYS A 38 -16.30 2.34 12.83
CA LYS A 38 -16.37 3.37 13.87
C LYS A 38 -15.48 4.58 13.59
N LEU A 39 -14.30 4.34 13.01
CA LEU A 39 -13.35 5.37 12.64
C LEU A 39 -13.70 6.04 11.30
N GLY A 40 -14.64 5.48 10.53
CA GLY A 40 -15.03 6.00 9.23
C GLY A 40 -13.96 5.80 8.15
N ILE A 41 -13.08 4.82 8.33
CA ILE A 41 -11.98 4.49 7.40
C ILE A 41 -12.18 3.08 6.82
N SER A 42 -11.46 2.76 5.74
CA SER A 42 -11.49 1.40 5.18
C SER A 42 -10.74 0.40 6.08
N LEU A 43 -11.11 -0.89 6.03
CA LEU A 43 -10.36 -1.93 6.76
C LEU A 43 -8.90 -2.01 6.29
N SER A 44 -8.66 -1.83 4.99
CA SER A 44 -7.31 -1.72 4.42
C SER A 44 -6.53 -0.57 5.03
N GLU A 45 -7.16 0.60 5.19
CA GLU A 45 -6.55 1.78 5.79
C GLU A 45 -6.25 1.60 7.27
N LEU A 46 -7.13 0.93 8.01
CA LEU A 46 -6.89 0.59 9.41
C LEU A 46 -5.68 -0.36 9.59
N VAL A 47 -5.50 -1.32 8.67
CA VAL A 47 -4.48 -2.38 8.80
C VAL A 47 -3.15 -1.98 8.17
N SER A 48 -3.19 -1.26 7.05
CA SER A 48 -2.02 -0.94 6.23
C SER A 48 -1.62 0.54 6.32
N GLY A 49 -2.33 1.35 7.10
CA GLY A 49 -2.23 2.81 7.04
C GLY A 49 -3.08 3.38 5.91
N ASP A 50 -3.37 4.68 5.94
CA ASP A 50 -3.96 5.32 4.78
C ASP A 50 -3.06 5.01 3.59
N GLY A 51 -3.61 4.34 2.58
CA GLY A 51 -2.87 3.99 1.36
C GLY A 51 -2.40 5.22 0.57
N SER A 52 -2.45 6.39 1.18
CA SER A 52 -1.61 7.50 0.79
C SER A 52 -0.15 7.00 0.89
N PRO A 53 0.69 7.28 -0.10
CA PRO A 53 2.13 7.09 0.01
C PRO A 53 2.76 8.05 1.04
N HIS A 54 1.98 8.53 2.00
CA HIS A 54 2.33 9.57 2.91
C HIS A 54 2.93 8.96 4.17
N ASN A 55 4.24 9.12 4.26
CA ASN A 55 4.94 9.39 5.51
C ASN A 55 5.31 8.22 6.44
N ASP A 56 5.09 6.96 6.06
CA ASP A 56 5.89 5.90 6.65
C ASP A 56 7.29 6.01 6.05
N GLY A 57 8.15 6.73 6.77
CA GLY A 57 9.49 7.15 6.35
C GLY A 57 10.13 6.09 5.47
N LEU A 58 10.53 6.51 4.26
CA LEU A 58 11.13 5.63 3.26
C LEU A 58 12.09 4.66 3.94
N PRO A 59 11.80 3.35 3.94
CA PRO A 59 12.59 2.38 4.70
C PRO A 59 14.05 2.35 4.24
N CYS A 60 14.34 2.89 3.05
CA CYS A 60 15.69 3.08 2.51
C CYS A 60 16.45 4.32 3.05
N ILE A 61 15.77 5.31 3.63
CA ILE A 61 16.37 6.54 4.17
C ILE A 61 16.70 6.40 5.66
N GLU A 62 15.98 5.54 6.38
CA GLU A 62 16.20 5.27 7.81
C GLU A 62 17.65 4.87 8.15
N PRO A 63 18.30 3.97 7.38
CA PRO A 63 19.72 3.66 7.55
C PRO A 63 20.62 4.89 7.37
N VAL A 64 20.31 5.77 6.43
CA VAL A 64 21.09 6.99 6.17
C VAL A 64 20.97 7.96 7.35
N LEU A 65 19.77 8.11 7.91
CA LEU A 65 19.53 8.97 9.07
C LEU A 65 20.35 8.54 10.31
N MET A 66 20.56 7.24 10.51
CA MET A 66 21.38 6.70 11.61
C MET A 66 22.87 7.05 11.48
N GLU A 67 23.36 7.27 10.26
CA GLU A 67 24.77 7.59 9.98
C GLU A 67 25.06 9.10 10.03
N ILE A 68 24.05 9.96 9.92
CA ILE A 68 24.23 11.43 9.97
C ILE A 68 24.99 11.91 11.21
N PRO A 69 24.72 11.42 12.44
CA PRO A 69 25.46 11.84 13.63
C PRO A 69 26.96 11.49 13.60
N ALA A 70 27.36 10.50 12.80
CA ALA A 70 28.76 10.11 12.63
C ALA A 70 29.54 11.04 11.68
N LEU A 71 28.83 11.89 10.92
CA LEU A 71 29.45 12.86 10.04
C LEU A 71 30.13 13.98 10.81
N HIS A 72 31.05 14.67 10.13
CA HIS A 72 31.69 15.84 10.69
C HIS A 72 30.65 16.94 11.00
N PRO A 73 30.71 17.65 12.14
CA PRO A 73 29.67 18.59 12.55
C PRO A 73 29.33 19.68 11.52
N ARG A 74 30.31 20.11 10.72
CA ARG A 74 30.10 21.10 9.64
C ARG A 74 29.32 20.57 8.44
N THR A 75 29.26 19.25 8.24
CA THR A 75 28.57 18.63 7.10
C THR A 75 27.21 18.05 7.46
N ILE A 76 26.91 17.90 8.75
CA ILE A 76 25.60 17.45 9.25
C ILE A 76 24.43 18.27 8.67
N PRO A 77 24.47 19.62 8.63
CA PRO A 77 23.37 20.40 8.06
C PRO A 77 23.10 20.04 6.59
N ILE A 78 24.18 19.94 5.79
CA ILE A 78 24.09 19.60 4.37
C ILE A 78 23.50 18.20 4.17
N ALA A 79 23.91 17.23 5.00
CA ALA A 79 23.37 15.88 4.94
C ALA A 79 21.87 15.83 5.30
N ARG A 80 21.42 16.63 6.27
CA ARG A 80 20.00 16.76 6.62
C ARG A 80 19.20 17.36 5.48
N ASP A 81 19.70 18.45 4.87
CA ASP A 81 19.05 19.09 3.73
C ASP A 81 18.92 18.12 2.55
N ALA A 82 19.95 17.31 2.28
CA ALA A 82 19.91 16.29 1.23
C ALA A 82 18.87 15.19 1.51
N VAL A 83 18.74 14.75 2.76
CA VAL A 83 17.69 13.79 3.14
C VAL A 83 16.30 14.38 2.97
N SER A 84 16.09 15.63 3.40
CA SER A 84 14.79 16.31 3.19
C SER A 84 14.46 16.44 1.71
N LEU A 85 15.42 16.83 0.88
CA LEU A 85 15.23 16.89 -0.58
C LEU A 85 14.86 15.53 -1.16
N LEU A 86 15.50 14.46 -0.71
CA LEU A 86 15.24 13.11 -1.17
C LEU A 86 13.83 12.65 -0.76
N GLN A 87 13.41 12.91 0.49
CA GLN A 87 12.06 12.63 0.97
C GLN A 87 11.00 13.39 0.14
N ASP A 88 11.26 14.66 -0.17
CA ASP A 88 10.39 15.46 -1.03
C ASP A 88 10.30 14.89 -2.44
N ALA A 89 11.41 14.45 -3.02
CA ALA A 89 11.44 13.86 -4.35
C ALA A 89 10.66 12.54 -4.43
N PHE A 90 10.77 11.69 -3.40
CA PHE A 90 9.98 10.46 -3.31
C PHE A 90 8.48 10.76 -3.17
N ARG A 91 8.10 11.68 -2.29
CA ARG A 91 6.70 12.10 -2.16
C ARG A 91 6.14 12.60 -3.49
N LEU A 92 6.88 13.48 -4.18
CA LEU A 92 6.50 13.97 -5.50
C LEU A 92 6.41 12.84 -6.54
N SER A 93 7.32 11.86 -6.48
CA SER A 93 7.27 10.68 -7.35
C SER A 93 6.00 9.90 -7.12
N ASP A 94 5.66 9.60 -5.87
CA ASP A 94 4.48 8.82 -5.52
C ASP A 94 3.19 9.56 -5.90
N ASP A 95 3.13 10.88 -5.66
CA ASP A 95 2.02 11.74 -6.12
C ASP A 95 1.84 11.65 -7.65
N LEU A 96 2.94 11.70 -8.41
CA LEU A 96 2.92 11.59 -9.87
C LEU A 96 2.51 10.19 -10.37
N TYR A 97 2.89 9.12 -9.66
CA TYR A 97 2.44 7.76 -9.98
C TYR A 97 0.96 7.57 -9.63
N GLY A 98 0.49 8.06 -8.49
CA GLY A 98 -0.93 8.00 -8.10
C GLY A 98 -1.85 8.83 -9.01
N LEU A 99 -1.36 9.93 -9.58
CA LEU A 99 -2.09 10.68 -10.61
C LEU A 99 -2.24 9.89 -11.92
N LYS A 100 -1.24 9.10 -12.32
CA LYS A 100 -1.32 8.26 -13.53
C LYS A 100 -2.36 7.14 -13.43
N GLU A 101 -2.60 6.61 -12.24
CA GLU A 101 -3.64 5.60 -12.01
C GLU A 101 -5.06 6.17 -12.19
N ASN A 102 -5.23 7.47 -11.95
CA ASN A 102 -6.50 8.19 -12.16
C ASN A 102 -6.67 8.74 -13.59
N GLU A 103 -5.60 8.82 -14.38
CA GLU A 103 -5.65 9.21 -15.80
C GLU A 103 -5.91 8.01 -16.74
N THR A 104 -5.81 6.77 -16.26
CA THR A 104 -6.08 5.55 -17.05
C THR A 104 -7.57 5.20 -17.25
N GLU A 105 -8.49 6.09 -16.89
CA GLU A 105 -9.92 5.97 -17.23
C GLU A 105 -10.38 6.95 -18.33
N ASP A 106 -9.50 7.33 -19.26
CA ASP A 106 -9.95 7.91 -20.54
C ASP A 106 -9.02 7.54 -21.71
N GLU A 107 -8.71 6.25 -21.87
CA GLU A 107 -8.44 5.70 -23.20
C GLU A 107 -9.71 5.01 -23.68
N SER A 108 -10.61 5.81 -24.23
CA SER A 108 -11.55 5.38 -25.27
C SER A 108 -10.76 4.69 -26.39
N SER A 109 -10.60 3.39 -26.27
CA SER A 109 -10.38 2.50 -27.40
C SER A 109 -11.20 1.24 -27.12
N ASP A 110 -12.27 1.12 -27.88
CA ASP A 110 -13.20 0.00 -28.01
C ASP A 110 -12.46 -1.26 -28.52
N GLU A 111 -11.41 -1.68 -27.80
CA GLU A 111 -10.56 -2.81 -28.10
C GLU A 111 -10.93 -3.96 -27.18
N VAL A 112 -11.92 -4.72 -27.62
CA VAL A 112 -12.34 -5.96 -26.97
C VAL A 112 -11.24 -7.01 -27.13
N TYR A 113 -10.34 -7.09 -26.15
CA TYR A 113 -9.39 -8.19 -26.05
C TYR A 113 -10.12 -9.46 -25.62
N ARG A 114 -9.97 -10.55 -26.37
CA ARG A 114 -10.37 -11.89 -25.91
C ARG A 114 -9.14 -12.72 -25.60
N TYR A 115 -9.14 -13.32 -24.43
CA TYR A 115 -8.15 -14.31 -24.02
C TYR A 115 -8.65 -15.70 -24.40
N PHE A 116 -7.80 -16.50 -25.03
CA PHE A 116 -8.09 -17.90 -25.32
C PHE A 116 -6.97 -18.77 -24.78
N LEU A 117 -7.35 -19.83 -24.06
CA LEU A 117 -6.42 -20.84 -23.56
C LEU A 117 -6.22 -21.89 -24.66
N HIS A 118 -5.00 -21.98 -25.18
CA HIS A 118 -4.63 -23.05 -26.11
C HIS A 118 -4.01 -24.20 -25.32
N GLU A 119 -4.79 -25.24 -25.04
CA GLU A 119 -4.33 -26.42 -24.31
C GLU A 119 -3.65 -27.41 -25.26
N MET A 120 -2.42 -27.82 -24.93
CA MET A 120 -1.79 -28.95 -25.63
C MET A 120 -2.25 -30.26 -24.98
N MET A 121 -2.96 -31.07 -25.77
CA MET A 121 -3.38 -32.41 -25.36
C MET A 121 -2.23 -33.39 -25.57
N VAL A 122 -1.81 -34.08 -24.50
CA VAL A 122 -0.86 -35.19 -24.61
C VAL A 122 -1.64 -36.44 -25.03
N PRO A 123 -1.32 -37.08 -26.19
CA PRO A 123 -2.16 -38.15 -26.76
C PRO A 123 -2.35 -39.36 -25.83
N SER A 124 -1.42 -39.60 -24.91
CA SER A 124 -1.38 -40.80 -24.06
C SER A 124 -2.26 -40.73 -22.81
N TYR A 125 -2.73 -39.56 -22.37
CA TYR A 125 -3.41 -39.42 -21.07
C TYR A 125 -4.72 -38.63 -21.09
N HIS A 126 -5.20 -38.14 -22.26
CA HIS A 126 -6.46 -37.38 -22.38
C HIS A 126 -6.67 -36.32 -21.28
N SER A 127 -5.57 -35.75 -20.76
CA SER A 127 -5.57 -34.73 -19.70
C SER A 127 -4.76 -33.53 -20.21
N PRO A 128 -5.22 -32.29 -19.99
CA PRO A 128 -4.45 -31.11 -20.39
C PRO A 128 -3.16 -31.06 -19.55
N ALA A 129 -2.02 -31.05 -20.22
CA ALA A 129 -0.73 -30.97 -19.52
C ALA A 129 -0.42 -29.52 -19.15
N TYR A 130 -0.39 -28.62 -20.14
CA TYR A 130 -0.23 -27.17 -19.97
C TYR A 130 -0.83 -26.44 -21.19
N GLY A 131 -1.26 -25.19 -21.00
CA GLY A 131 -1.78 -24.35 -22.07
C GLY A 131 -1.09 -22.99 -22.14
N ILE A 132 -1.04 -22.39 -23.34
CA ILE A 132 -0.55 -21.02 -23.54
C ILE A 132 -1.77 -20.10 -23.56
N LEU A 133 -1.81 -19.10 -22.67
CA LEU A 133 -2.81 -18.05 -22.71
C LEU A 133 -2.37 -16.99 -23.73
N ALA A 134 -3.09 -16.89 -24.84
CA ALA A 134 -2.80 -15.91 -25.89
C ALA A 134 -3.76 -14.73 -25.79
N LYS A 135 -3.24 -13.51 -26.02
CA LYS A 135 -4.00 -12.27 -26.13
C LYS A 135 -4.14 -11.90 -27.61
N GLN A 136 -5.37 -11.85 -28.13
CA GLN A 136 -5.63 -11.43 -29.52
C GLN A 136 -6.31 -10.05 -29.55
N ARG A 137 -5.76 -9.12 -30.34
CA ARG A 137 -6.36 -7.81 -30.62
C ARG A 137 -7.35 -7.96 -31.77
N PHE A 138 -8.61 -7.61 -31.54
CA PHE A 138 -9.59 -7.46 -32.59
C PHE A 138 -9.65 -5.98 -32.98
N GLY A 139 -9.15 -5.64 -34.17
CA GLY A 139 -9.46 -4.34 -34.77
C GLY A 139 -10.89 -4.38 -35.31
N GLN A 140 -11.70 -3.35 -35.03
CA GLN A 140 -12.94 -3.13 -35.79
C GLN A 140 -12.56 -2.95 -37.27
N GLY A 141 -13.29 -3.63 -38.15
CA GLY A 141 -12.98 -3.75 -39.59
C GLY A 141 -13.14 -2.46 -40.38
#